data_AF-A0AAD4X404-F1
#
_entry.id   AF-A0AAD4X404-F1
#
_cell.length_a   1.000
_cell.length_b   1.000
_cell.length_c   1.000
_cell.angle_alpha   90.00
_cell.angle_beta   90.00
_cell.angle_gamma   90.00
#
_symmetry.space_group_name_H-M   'P 1'
#
loop_
_entity.id
_entity.type
_entity.pdbx_description
1 polymer ?
#
loop_
_entity_poly.entity_id
_entity_poly.type
_entity_poly.pdbx_seq_one_letter_code
_entity_poly.pdbx_strand_id
1 'polypeptide(L)'
;MWKLKVADSEGPFSKWLFSTNNFVGRQTWEFDPDAGTPEERAEVEKARDEFYRNRFEVKPCGDVLLRLQQLRNNKHKFDLSIPPVKLGDDEEVTYEATKTTLKRAVEFFSAIQLDDGHWGADIGGPLYFMPPLVFALYITGTLHTVLSTEHIKETLRYMYCHQNEDGGFGFHIEGHSTMFGTTLNYICMRILGLGPEDGLDNACSRARKWILDHGGVTSIPSWGKTWLSYMSGQAATQCPRNFGFFRQCCLCILVYTRLFFKGKKSRICSEFGNPRLNELEMSPLI
;
A
#
# COMPACT_ATOMS: atom_id res chain seq x y z
N MET A 1 -8.16 8.05 -15.15
CA MET A 1 -7.16 8.77 -14.33
C MET A 1 -7.65 8.86 -12.89
N TRP A 2 -6.76 8.93 -11.90
CA TRP A 2 -7.15 9.21 -10.51
C TRP A 2 -7.41 10.70 -10.30
N LYS A 3 -8.54 11.03 -9.70
CA LYS A 3 -8.92 12.39 -9.26
C LYS A 3 -8.87 12.45 -7.74
N LEU A 4 -8.34 13.55 -7.19
CA LEU A 4 -8.48 13.86 -5.77
C LEU A 4 -9.87 14.47 -5.51
N LYS A 5 -10.54 13.97 -4.47
CA LYS A 5 -11.78 14.52 -3.90
C LYS A 5 -11.48 15.08 -2.51
N VAL A 6 -12.02 16.26 -2.21
CA VAL A 6 -11.71 17.07 -1.02
C VAL A 6 -13.02 17.47 -0.36
N ALA A 7 -13.10 17.36 0.98
CA ALA A 7 -14.32 17.58 1.77
C ALA A 7 -15.56 16.80 1.28
N ASP A 8 -15.35 15.71 0.53
CA ASP A 8 -16.39 14.95 -0.15
C ASP A 8 -17.13 13.99 0.81
N SER A 9 -18.45 13.94 0.65
CA SER A 9 -19.39 13.13 1.42
C SER A 9 -20.12 12.07 0.59
N GLU A 10 -19.89 12.05 -0.73
CA GLU A 10 -20.53 11.15 -1.68
C GLU A 10 -19.87 9.74 -1.71
N GLY A 11 -20.16 8.98 -2.76
CA GLY A 11 -19.66 7.62 -2.96
C GLY A 11 -20.46 6.52 -2.25
N PRO A 12 -20.06 5.25 -2.42
CA PRO A 12 -20.85 4.07 -2.03
C PRO A 12 -21.03 3.90 -0.51
N PHE A 13 -20.23 4.60 0.30
CA PHE A 13 -20.28 4.53 1.76
C PHE A 13 -20.86 5.79 2.44
N SER A 14 -21.34 6.77 1.66
CA SER A 14 -21.89 8.07 2.12
C SER A 14 -22.83 7.98 3.33
N LYS A 15 -23.80 7.06 3.31
CA LYS A 15 -24.76 6.85 4.42
C LYS A 15 -24.17 6.38 5.76
N TRP A 16 -22.89 6.01 5.79
CA TRP A 16 -22.14 5.68 7.02
C TRP A 16 -21.05 6.73 7.34
N LEU A 17 -20.90 7.78 6.52
CA LEU A 17 -20.00 8.89 6.81
C LEU A 17 -20.67 9.83 7.81
N PHE A 18 -19.91 10.23 8.82
CA PHE A 18 -20.29 11.24 9.81
C PHE A 18 -19.12 12.21 10.02
N SER A 19 -19.43 13.46 10.31
CA SER A 19 -18.44 14.53 10.52
C SER A 19 -19.02 15.62 11.42
N THR A 20 -18.16 16.24 12.22
CA THR A 20 -18.48 17.42 13.04
C THR A 20 -18.06 18.75 12.37
N ASN A 21 -17.43 18.71 11.18
CA ASN A 21 -16.81 19.85 10.51
C ASN A 21 -17.08 19.89 8.99
N ASN A 22 -18.23 19.36 8.54
CA ASN A 22 -18.61 19.21 7.13
C ASN A 22 -17.50 18.59 6.24
N PHE A 23 -16.79 17.60 6.78
CA PHE A 23 -15.73 16.83 6.12
C PHE A 23 -14.47 17.62 5.70
N VAL A 24 -14.31 18.88 6.13
CA VAL A 24 -13.09 19.67 5.87
C VAL A 24 -11.85 18.91 6.38
N GLY A 25 -10.78 18.87 5.57
CA GLY A 25 -9.58 18.05 5.80
C GLY A 25 -9.68 16.62 5.29
N ARG A 26 -10.84 16.17 4.78
CA ARG A 26 -11.01 14.83 4.20
C ARG A 26 -10.46 14.80 2.77
N GLN A 27 -9.61 13.81 2.51
CA GLN A 27 -9.09 13.47 1.19
C GLN A 27 -9.54 12.05 0.80
N THR A 28 -10.00 11.88 -0.43
CA THR A 28 -10.27 10.56 -1.04
C THR A 28 -9.86 10.56 -2.50
N TRP A 29 -9.31 9.45 -2.98
CA TRP A 29 -8.95 9.28 -4.39
C TRP A 29 -10.01 8.46 -5.12
N GLU A 30 -10.49 8.94 -6.26
CA GLU A 30 -11.47 8.27 -7.11
C GLU A 30 -10.85 7.99 -8.49
N PHE A 31 -11.05 6.78 -9.04
CA PHE A 31 -10.64 6.49 -10.40
C PHE A 31 -11.81 6.72 -11.36
N ASP A 32 -11.62 7.65 -12.29
CA ASP A 32 -12.54 7.98 -13.36
C ASP A 32 -11.89 7.55 -14.70
N PRO A 33 -12.48 6.63 -15.48
CA PRO A 33 -11.89 6.14 -16.73
C PRO A 33 -11.82 7.22 -17.82
N ASP A 34 -12.69 8.22 -17.78
CA ASP A 34 -12.85 9.27 -18.78
C ASP A 34 -12.13 10.57 -18.38
N ALA A 35 -11.72 10.70 -17.12
CA ALA A 35 -10.88 11.80 -16.62
C ALA A 35 -9.57 11.99 -17.38
N GLY A 36 -9.36 13.22 -17.83
CA GLY A 36 -8.10 13.77 -18.31
C GLY A 36 -7.85 13.59 -19.80
N THR A 37 -7.15 14.54 -20.41
CA THR A 37 -6.74 14.47 -21.83
C THR A 37 -5.67 13.38 -22.04
N PRO A 38 -5.38 12.96 -23.29
CA PRO A 38 -4.29 12.02 -23.57
C PRO A 38 -2.94 12.46 -23.02
N GLU A 39 -2.65 13.78 -23.07
CA GLU A 39 -1.42 14.39 -22.58
C GLU A 39 -1.34 14.34 -21.04
N GLU A 40 -2.45 14.68 -20.36
CA GLU A 40 -2.53 14.61 -18.90
C GLU A 40 -2.40 13.17 -18.39
N ARG A 41 -2.95 12.19 -19.11
CA ARG A 41 -2.80 10.75 -18.82
C ARG A 41 -1.35 10.31 -19.03
N ALA A 42 -0.72 10.72 -20.13
CA ALA A 42 0.70 10.42 -20.41
C ALA A 42 1.64 11.02 -19.35
N GLU A 43 1.33 12.21 -18.82
CA GLU A 43 2.07 12.81 -17.70
C GLU A 43 1.96 11.98 -16.41
N VAL A 44 0.78 11.40 -16.13
CA VAL A 44 0.57 10.49 -14.98
C VAL A 44 1.33 9.17 -15.13
N GLU A 45 1.34 8.56 -16.31
CA GLU A 45 2.12 7.33 -16.53
C GLU A 45 3.63 7.61 -16.48
N LYS A 46 4.10 8.71 -17.10
CA LYS A 46 5.50 9.16 -17.01
C LYS A 46 5.93 9.35 -15.54
N ALA A 47 5.10 9.97 -14.71
CA ALA A 47 5.40 10.17 -13.29
C ALA A 47 5.51 8.83 -12.52
N ARG A 48 4.71 7.81 -12.88
CA ARG A 48 4.83 6.45 -12.32
C ARG A 48 6.12 5.77 -12.77
N ASP A 49 6.49 5.88 -14.04
CA ASP A 49 7.73 5.30 -14.59
C ASP A 49 8.98 6.01 -14.07
N GLU A 50 8.91 7.32 -13.78
CA GLU A 50 9.96 8.07 -13.10
C GLU A 50 10.10 7.64 -11.64
N PHE A 51 9.01 7.51 -10.89
CA PHE A 51 9.06 7.01 -9.51
C PHE A 51 9.59 5.57 -9.45
N TYR A 52 9.06 4.66 -10.28
CA TYR A 52 9.47 3.26 -10.28
C TYR A 52 10.95 3.05 -10.67
N ARG A 53 11.52 3.87 -11.57
CA ARG A 53 12.96 3.81 -11.89
C ARG A 53 13.85 4.34 -10.76
N ASN A 54 13.41 5.36 -10.03
CA ASN A 54 14.19 5.96 -8.94
C ASN A 54 13.89 5.36 -7.55
N ARG A 55 13.07 4.32 -7.48
CA ARG A 55 12.48 3.74 -6.24
C ARG A 55 13.46 3.29 -5.15
N PHE A 56 14.73 3.10 -5.50
CA PHE A 56 15.79 2.73 -4.55
C PHE A 56 16.58 3.94 -4.05
N GLU A 57 16.66 5.01 -4.85
CA GLU A 57 17.32 6.28 -4.51
C GLU A 57 16.40 7.19 -3.68
N VAL A 58 15.12 7.27 -4.07
CA VAL A 58 14.09 8.10 -3.41
C VAL A 58 12.87 7.24 -3.16
N LYS A 59 12.70 6.81 -1.91
CA LYS A 59 11.58 5.93 -1.50
C LYS A 59 10.28 6.67 -1.14
N PRO A 60 10.28 7.84 -0.48
CA PRO A 60 9.04 8.55 -0.16
C PRO A 60 8.31 9.08 -1.40
N CYS A 61 6.97 9.14 -1.35
CA CYS A 61 6.17 9.74 -2.41
C CYS A 61 6.36 11.26 -2.45
N GLY A 62 6.46 11.84 -3.65
CA GLY A 62 6.57 13.29 -3.86
C GLY A 62 5.24 14.01 -4.12
N ASP A 63 4.09 13.41 -3.76
CA ASP A 63 2.71 13.87 -4.06
C ASP A 63 2.45 14.27 -5.53
N VAL A 64 3.20 13.71 -6.48
CA VAL A 64 3.28 14.23 -7.85
C VAL A 64 1.90 14.31 -8.50
N LEU A 65 1.03 13.30 -8.33
CA LEU A 65 -0.31 13.29 -8.94
C LEU A 65 -1.26 14.35 -8.33
N LEU A 66 -1.10 14.69 -7.05
CA LEU A 66 -1.84 15.77 -6.38
C LEU A 66 -1.35 17.13 -6.90
N ARG A 67 -0.02 17.31 -6.93
CA ARG A 67 0.63 18.55 -7.38
C ARG A 67 0.30 18.85 -8.84
N LEU A 68 0.33 17.85 -9.72
CA LEU A 68 -0.07 17.99 -11.13
C LEU A 68 -1.51 18.49 -11.28
N GLN A 69 -2.45 18.00 -10.47
CA GLN A 69 -3.85 18.45 -10.52
C GLN A 69 -4.01 19.87 -9.95
N GLN A 70 -3.48 20.14 -8.76
CA GLN A 70 -3.68 21.44 -8.11
C GLN A 70 -2.94 22.58 -8.80
N LEU A 71 -1.68 22.38 -9.22
CA LEU A 71 -0.96 23.38 -10.00
C LEU A 71 -1.67 23.69 -11.33
N ARG A 72 -2.27 22.68 -11.99
CA ARG A 72 -3.01 22.87 -13.25
C ARG A 72 -4.35 23.59 -13.05
N ASN A 73 -5.06 23.30 -11.96
CA ASN A 73 -6.30 24.00 -11.57
C ASN A 73 -6.03 25.47 -11.17
N ASN A 74 -4.94 25.70 -10.44
CA ASN A 74 -4.62 27.00 -9.84
C ASN A 74 -3.64 27.86 -10.67
N LYS A 75 -3.19 27.40 -11.85
CA LYS A 75 -2.23 28.10 -12.75
C LYS A 75 -2.61 29.52 -13.17
N HIS A 76 -3.87 29.90 -13.02
CA HIS A 76 -4.39 31.25 -13.34
C HIS A 76 -4.53 32.15 -12.10
N LYS A 77 -4.28 31.63 -10.89
CA LYS A 77 -4.39 32.34 -9.61
C LYS A 77 -3.02 32.78 -9.06
N PHE A 78 -1.94 32.10 -9.43
CA PHE A 78 -0.61 32.23 -8.83
C PHE A 78 0.51 32.29 -9.87
N ASP A 79 1.59 32.99 -9.56
CA ASP A 79 2.77 33.15 -10.41
C ASP A 79 3.72 31.95 -10.28
N LEU A 80 3.37 30.86 -10.97
CA LEU A 80 4.21 29.67 -11.10
C LEU A 80 5.38 29.83 -12.09
N SER A 81 5.58 31.02 -12.67
CA SER A 81 6.64 31.28 -13.66
C SER A 81 8.00 31.63 -13.05
N ILE A 82 8.03 31.95 -11.75
CA ILE A 82 9.22 32.42 -11.06
C ILE A 82 10.34 31.35 -11.12
N PRO A 83 11.51 31.67 -11.69
CA PRO A 83 12.59 30.70 -11.84
C PRO A 83 13.19 30.30 -10.47
N PRO A 84 13.67 29.06 -10.32
CA PRO A 84 14.42 28.68 -9.13
C PRO A 84 15.76 29.43 -9.11
N VAL A 85 15.99 30.23 -8.06
CA VAL A 85 17.34 30.67 -7.73
C VAL A 85 18.10 29.45 -7.20
N LYS A 86 19.26 29.19 -7.77
CA LYS A 86 20.26 28.25 -7.23
C LYS A 86 21.51 29.07 -6.96
N LEU A 87 22.09 28.87 -5.79
CA LEU A 87 23.39 29.42 -5.42
C LEU A 87 24.41 28.28 -5.39
N GLY A 88 25.66 28.56 -5.73
CA GLY A 88 26.80 27.68 -5.49
C GLY A 88 27.21 27.67 -4.01
N ASP A 89 28.01 26.67 -3.60
CA ASP A 89 28.43 26.51 -2.20
C ASP A 89 29.25 27.71 -1.66
N ASP A 90 29.97 28.41 -2.55
CA ASP A 90 30.77 29.61 -2.25
C ASP A 90 30.04 30.95 -2.53
N GLU A 91 28.77 30.94 -2.92
CA GLU A 91 28.03 32.16 -3.31
C GLU A 91 27.26 32.80 -2.14
N GLU A 92 27.35 34.13 -2.01
CA GLU A 92 26.71 34.86 -0.91
C GLU A 92 25.16 34.90 -1.07
N VAL A 93 24.45 34.61 0.03
CA VAL A 93 22.97 34.63 0.07
C VAL A 93 22.44 36.06 0.06
N THR A 94 22.27 36.62 -1.15
CA THR A 94 21.75 37.99 -1.31
C THR A 94 20.27 38.12 -0.94
N TYR A 95 19.87 39.31 -0.51
CA TYR A 95 18.47 39.64 -0.19
C TYR A 95 17.50 39.34 -1.34
N GLU A 96 17.86 39.67 -2.59
CA GLU A 96 17.00 39.42 -3.75
C GLU A 96 16.93 37.93 -4.12
N ALA A 97 17.99 37.14 -3.87
CA ALA A 97 17.93 35.67 -3.98
C ALA A 97 16.96 35.08 -2.94
N THR A 98 17.05 35.52 -1.68
CA THR A 98 16.13 35.11 -0.60
C THR A 98 14.68 35.50 -0.91
N LYS A 99 14.45 36.76 -1.31
CA LYS A 99 13.13 37.34 -1.62
C LYS A 99 12.46 36.65 -2.81
N THR A 100 13.21 36.40 -3.89
CA THR A 100 12.73 35.65 -5.06
C THR A 100 12.37 34.21 -4.68
N THR A 101 13.23 33.54 -3.91
CA THR A 101 13.00 32.17 -3.43
C THR A 101 11.78 32.08 -2.52
N LEU A 102 11.61 33.05 -1.61
CA LEU A 102 10.45 33.14 -0.71
C LEU A 102 9.15 33.41 -1.49
N LYS A 103 9.14 34.36 -2.43
CA LYS A 103 7.96 34.60 -3.29
C LYS A 103 7.57 33.30 -4.03
N ARG A 104 8.54 32.67 -4.68
CA ARG A 104 8.36 31.40 -5.40
C ARG A 104 7.81 30.27 -4.52
N ALA A 105 8.29 30.18 -3.27
CA ALA A 105 7.78 29.20 -2.32
C ALA A 105 6.32 29.50 -1.92
N VAL A 106 5.98 30.76 -1.62
CA VAL A 106 4.61 31.17 -1.26
C VAL A 106 3.64 30.91 -2.41
N GLU A 107 3.96 31.35 -3.63
CA GLU A 107 3.13 31.13 -4.84
C GLU A 107 2.90 29.62 -5.09
N PHE A 108 3.95 28.80 -4.95
CA PHE A 108 3.84 27.35 -5.09
C PHE A 108 2.96 26.72 -3.99
N PHE A 109 3.20 27.04 -2.71
CA PHE A 109 2.43 26.47 -1.60
C PHE A 109 0.96 26.90 -1.64
N SER A 110 0.66 28.15 -2.00
CA SER A 110 -0.72 28.59 -2.23
C SER A 110 -1.37 27.89 -3.43
N ALA A 111 -0.63 27.60 -4.50
CA ALA A 111 -1.14 26.89 -5.66
C ALA A 111 -1.43 25.38 -5.43
N ILE A 112 -0.86 24.77 -4.40
CA ILE A 112 -1.17 23.38 -3.98
C ILE A 112 -2.10 23.28 -2.77
N GLN A 113 -2.62 24.40 -2.27
CA GLN A 113 -3.70 24.41 -1.28
C GLN A 113 -4.98 23.83 -1.91
N LEU A 114 -5.70 23.01 -1.14
CA LEU A 114 -6.94 22.35 -1.58
C LEU A 114 -8.15 23.28 -1.39
N ASP A 115 -9.25 22.98 -2.09
CA ASP A 115 -10.41 23.88 -2.21
C ASP A 115 -11.16 24.17 -0.88
N ASP A 116 -10.97 23.34 0.15
CA ASP A 116 -11.48 23.54 1.51
C ASP A 116 -10.49 24.27 2.45
N GLY A 117 -9.32 24.66 1.93
CA GLY A 117 -8.29 25.44 2.63
C GLY A 117 -7.18 24.65 3.30
N HIS A 118 -7.17 23.31 3.26
CA HIS A 118 -6.06 22.51 3.81
C HIS A 118 -4.99 22.15 2.76
N TRP A 119 -3.86 21.60 3.22
CA TRP A 119 -2.84 21.02 2.34
C TRP A 119 -2.91 19.49 2.40
N GLY A 120 -3.07 18.87 1.23
CA GLY A 120 -2.98 17.42 1.09
C GLY A 120 -1.53 16.95 0.92
N ALA A 121 -1.23 15.80 1.50
CA ALA A 121 0.08 15.15 1.47
C ALA A 121 -0.07 13.65 1.75
N ASP A 122 0.79 12.83 1.17
CA ASP A 122 0.94 11.42 1.55
C ASP A 122 1.43 11.30 3.01
N ILE A 123 0.85 10.34 3.72
CA ILE A 123 1.26 9.94 5.09
C ILE A 123 1.55 8.43 5.13
N GLY A 124 2.14 7.94 4.04
CA GLY A 124 2.66 6.58 3.89
C GLY A 124 3.92 6.31 4.71
N GLY A 125 4.64 5.25 4.32
CA GLY A 125 5.88 4.82 4.98
C GLY A 125 5.75 3.43 5.62
N PRO A 126 4.82 3.18 6.56
CA PRO A 126 4.66 1.87 7.18
C PRO A 126 4.14 0.79 6.22
N LEU A 127 4.97 -0.23 5.94
CA LEU A 127 4.67 -1.33 5.00
C LEU A 127 3.71 -2.40 5.58
N TYR A 128 2.98 -2.06 6.64
CA TYR A 128 2.04 -2.94 7.34
C TYR A 128 0.67 -2.30 7.59
N PHE A 129 0.29 -1.24 6.88
CA PHE A 129 -1.11 -0.75 6.90
C PHE A 129 -2.00 -1.41 5.84
N MET A 130 -1.53 -1.52 4.59
CA MET A 130 -2.31 -2.16 3.52
C MET A 130 -2.57 -3.67 3.73
N PRO A 131 -1.61 -4.49 4.21
CA PRO A 131 -1.89 -5.91 4.44
C PRO A 131 -3.00 -6.17 5.48
N PRO A 132 -2.99 -5.59 6.70
CA PRO A 132 -4.12 -5.70 7.63
C PRO A 132 -5.47 -5.26 7.06
N LEU A 133 -5.51 -4.19 6.26
CA LEU A 133 -6.74 -3.75 5.61
C LEU A 133 -7.27 -4.82 4.64
N VAL A 134 -6.41 -5.32 3.74
CA VAL A 134 -6.77 -6.38 2.80
C VAL A 134 -7.16 -7.68 3.52
N PHE A 135 -6.46 -8.04 4.60
CA PHE A 135 -6.78 -9.23 5.39
C PHE A 135 -8.16 -9.10 6.07
N ALA A 136 -8.45 -7.94 6.68
CA ALA A 136 -9.75 -7.67 7.27
C ALA A 136 -10.87 -7.74 6.22
N LEU A 137 -10.70 -7.06 5.09
CA LEU A 137 -11.68 -7.04 3.98
C LEU A 137 -11.89 -8.42 3.34
N TYR A 138 -10.86 -9.26 3.28
CA TYR A 138 -10.96 -10.64 2.85
C TYR A 138 -11.73 -11.48 3.88
N ILE A 139 -11.40 -11.36 5.17
CA ILE A 139 -12.05 -12.07 6.28
C ILE A 139 -13.55 -11.71 6.38
N THR A 140 -13.94 -10.47 6.09
CA THR A 140 -15.34 -10.01 6.05
C THR A 140 -16.05 -10.28 4.73
N GLY A 141 -15.35 -10.75 3.69
CA GLY A 141 -15.92 -10.98 2.36
C GLY A 141 -16.27 -9.70 1.58
N THR A 142 -15.73 -8.55 1.97
CA THR A 142 -16.03 -7.22 1.39
C THR A 142 -14.90 -6.66 0.54
N LEU A 143 -13.88 -7.45 0.21
CA LEU A 143 -12.69 -7.04 -0.55
C LEU A 143 -13.05 -6.30 -1.84
N HIS A 144 -13.81 -6.93 -2.73
CA HIS A 144 -14.24 -6.33 -4.01
C HIS A 144 -15.41 -5.33 -3.87
N THR A 145 -15.96 -5.16 -2.66
CA THR A 145 -16.94 -4.10 -2.36
C THR A 145 -16.25 -2.78 -2.01
N VAL A 146 -15.03 -2.85 -1.44
CA VAL A 146 -14.26 -1.68 -0.98
C VAL A 146 -13.13 -1.35 -1.94
N LEU A 147 -12.43 -2.35 -2.48
CA LEU A 147 -11.33 -2.17 -3.43
C LEU A 147 -11.79 -2.57 -4.84
N SER A 148 -11.94 -1.57 -5.71
CA SER A 148 -12.13 -1.79 -7.15
C SER A 148 -10.83 -2.31 -7.80
N THR A 149 -10.93 -2.81 -9.04
CA THR A 149 -9.78 -3.30 -9.82
C THR A 149 -8.61 -2.29 -9.88
N GLU A 150 -8.91 -0.99 -9.96
CA GLU A 150 -7.87 0.04 -9.98
C GLU A 150 -7.22 0.25 -8.60
N HIS A 151 -7.97 0.17 -7.51
CA HIS A 151 -7.37 0.16 -6.16
C HIS A 151 -6.44 -1.03 -5.96
N ILE A 152 -6.80 -2.21 -6.50
CA ILE A 152 -5.96 -3.41 -6.46
C ILE A 152 -4.67 -3.19 -7.27
N LYS A 153 -4.78 -2.65 -8.50
CA LYS A 153 -3.62 -2.29 -9.33
C LYS A 153 -2.68 -1.30 -8.65
N GLU A 154 -3.18 -0.23 -8.02
CA GLU A 154 -2.34 0.72 -7.28
C GLU A 154 -1.71 0.10 -6.04
N THR A 155 -2.44 -0.74 -5.30
CA THR A 155 -1.92 -1.44 -4.13
C THR A 155 -0.75 -2.36 -4.51
N LEU A 156 -0.87 -3.08 -5.62
CA LEU A 156 0.20 -3.91 -6.16
C LEU A 156 1.36 -3.07 -6.72
N ARG A 157 1.09 -1.97 -7.44
CA ARG A 157 2.14 -1.02 -7.90
C ARG A 157 2.93 -0.47 -6.71
N TYR A 158 2.25 -0.07 -5.63
CA TYR A 158 2.90 0.39 -4.40
C TYR A 158 3.80 -0.68 -3.79
N MET A 159 3.40 -1.97 -3.82
CA MET A 159 4.26 -3.06 -3.37
C MET A 159 5.47 -3.25 -4.29
N TYR A 160 5.32 -3.21 -5.61
CA TYR A 160 6.45 -3.32 -6.55
C TYR A 160 7.45 -2.16 -6.42
N CYS A 161 6.99 -0.96 -6.06
CA CYS A 161 7.86 0.18 -5.79
C CYS A 161 8.67 0.04 -4.49
N HIS A 162 8.17 -0.70 -3.48
CA HIS A 162 8.77 -0.75 -2.14
C HIS A 162 9.26 -2.15 -1.73
N GLN A 163 9.29 -3.11 -2.65
CA GLN A 163 10.02 -4.37 -2.48
C GLN A 163 11.52 -4.09 -2.62
N ASN A 164 12.31 -4.48 -1.63
CA ASN A 164 13.76 -4.31 -1.67
C ASN A 164 14.42 -5.23 -2.72
N GLU A 165 15.69 -4.97 -3.05
CA GLU A 165 16.44 -5.73 -4.06
C GLU A 165 16.60 -7.22 -3.67
N ASP A 166 16.72 -7.52 -2.38
CA ASP A 166 16.75 -8.89 -1.85
C ASP A 166 15.42 -9.66 -2.02
N GLY A 167 14.35 -8.99 -2.45
CA GLY A 167 13.01 -9.56 -2.62
C GLY A 167 12.11 -9.45 -1.40
N GLY A 168 12.61 -8.97 -0.27
CA GLY A 168 11.84 -8.76 0.94
C GLY A 168 11.14 -7.40 1.03
N PHE A 169 10.47 -7.17 2.15
CA PHE A 169 9.82 -5.90 2.50
C PHE A 169 10.19 -5.50 3.93
N GLY A 170 10.51 -4.22 4.13
CA GLY A 170 10.84 -3.66 5.44
C GLY A 170 9.64 -3.48 6.37
N PHE A 171 9.90 -2.97 7.58
CA PHE A 171 8.84 -2.49 8.48
C PHE A 171 8.24 -1.17 7.97
N HIS A 172 9.06 -0.35 7.32
CA HIS A 172 8.71 0.87 6.59
C HIS A 172 9.48 0.88 5.27
N ILE A 173 9.15 1.79 4.34
CA ILE A 173 9.74 1.88 2.99
C ILE A 173 11.28 1.94 3.00
N GLU A 174 11.86 2.73 3.90
CA GLU A 174 13.32 2.86 4.09
C GLU A 174 13.96 1.70 4.86
N GLY A 175 13.17 0.78 5.41
CA GLY A 175 13.66 -0.35 6.19
C GLY A 175 14.26 -1.47 5.33
N HIS A 176 15.35 -2.07 5.84
CA HIS A 176 15.81 -3.38 5.38
C HIS A 176 14.71 -4.44 5.55
N SER A 177 14.77 -5.50 4.76
CA SER A 177 13.72 -6.52 4.71
C SER A 177 13.56 -7.28 6.04
N THR A 178 12.30 -7.53 6.42
CA THR A 178 11.97 -8.18 7.70
C THR A 178 11.00 -9.35 7.51
N MET A 179 11.02 -10.32 8.43
CA MET A 179 10.03 -11.42 8.42
C MET A 179 8.59 -10.91 8.61
N PHE A 180 8.41 -9.78 9.29
CA PHE A 180 7.10 -9.12 9.44
C PHE A 180 6.62 -8.52 8.12
N GLY A 181 7.36 -7.56 7.58
CA GLY A 181 7.01 -6.87 6.33
C GLY A 181 6.85 -7.84 5.16
N THR A 182 7.82 -8.74 4.97
CA THR A 182 7.82 -9.67 3.83
C THR A 182 6.66 -10.66 3.89
N THR A 183 6.39 -11.26 5.06
CA THR A 183 5.25 -12.19 5.21
C THR A 183 3.91 -11.49 4.99
N LEU A 184 3.73 -10.28 5.54
CA LEU A 184 2.48 -9.54 5.39
C LEU A 184 2.25 -9.13 3.93
N ASN A 185 3.25 -8.58 3.24
CA ASN A 185 3.11 -8.15 1.85
C ASN A 185 3.00 -9.32 0.87
N TYR A 186 3.70 -10.45 1.08
CA TYR A 186 3.47 -11.68 0.31
C TYR A 186 2.01 -12.14 0.40
N ILE A 187 1.49 -12.30 1.62
CA ILE A 187 0.10 -12.76 1.81
C ILE A 187 -0.90 -11.74 1.22
N CYS A 188 -0.59 -10.44 1.30
CA CYS A 188 -1.41 -9.41 0.68
C CYS A 188 -1.47 -9.56 -0.85
N MET A 189 -0.33 -9.67 -1.51
CA MET A 189 -0.24 -9.92 -2.95
C MET A 189 -1.03 -11.16 -3.38
N ARG A 190 -0.91 -12.26 -2.62
CA ARG A 190 -1.64 -13.52 -2.90
C ARG A 190 -3.16 -13.38 -2.71
N ILE A 191 -3.63 -12.59 -1.73
CA ILE A 191 -5.06 -12.28 -1.53
C ILE A 191 -5.60 -11.35 -2.64
N LEU A 192 -4.77 -10.41 -3.12
CA LEU A 192 -5.10 -9.50 -4.21
C LEU A 192 -5.11 -10.17 -5.60
N GLY A 193 -4.92 -11.49 -5.67
CA GLY A 193 -5.13 -12.31 -6.87
C GLY A 193 -3.85 -12.74 -7.59
N LEU A 194 -2.65 -12.35 -7.13
CA LEU A 194 -1.40 -12.81 -7.72
C LEU A 194 -1.13 -14.27 -7.36
N GLY A 195 -0.73 -15.07 -8.35
CA GLY A 195 -0.18 -16.43 -8.18
C GLY A 195 1.14 -16.47 -7.38
N PRO A 196 1.67 -17.68 -7.11
CA PRO A 196 2.90 -17.84 -6.34
C PRO A 196 4.15 -17.29 -7.04
N GLU A 197 4.17 -17.31 -8.39
CA GLU A 197 5.28 -16.81 -9.21
C GLU A 197 5.02 -15.41 -9.79
N ASP A 198 3.82 -14.87 -9.59
CA ASP A 198 3.34 -13.68 -10.28
C ASP A 198 3.91 -12.35 -9.70
N GLY A 199 3.53 -11.26 -10.34
CA GLY A 199 3.90 -9.89 -9.98
C GLY A 199 5.04 -9.35 -10.83
N LEU A 200 5.20 -8.02 -10.83
CA LEU A 200 6.31 -7.37 -11.53
C LEU A 200 7.64 -7.87 -10.93
N ASP A 201 8.64 -8.13 -11.77
CA ASP A 201 9.92 -8.74 -11.40
C ASP A 201 9.80 -10.06 -10.58
N ASN A 202 8.71 -10.82 -10.76
CA ASN A 202 8.37 -12.02 -9.98
C ASN A 202 8.23 -11.74 -8.46
N ALA A 203 7.61 -10.60 -8.11
CA ALA A 203 7.50 -10.11 -6.73
C ALA A 203 7.03 -11.15 -5.71
N CYS A 204 6.02 -11.98 -6.03
CA CYS A 204 5.56 -13.05 -5.15
C CYS A 204 6.65 -14.10 -4.92
N SER A 205 7.31 -14.58 -5.98
CA SER A 205 8.34 -15.61 -5.89
C SER A 205 9.54 -15.13 -5.08
N ARG A 206 9.99 -13.89 -5.34
CA ARG A 206 11.10 -13.24 -4.60
C ARG A 206 10.78 -13.09 -3.11
N ALA A 207 9.59 -12.61 -2.76
CA ALA A 207 9.18 -12.48 -1.35
C ALA A 207 9.04 -13.85 -0.65
N ARG A 208 8.49 -14.86 -1.34
CA ARG A 208 8.41 -16.23 -0.82
C ARG A 208 9.79 -16.85 -0.62
N LYS A 209 10.71 -16.68 -1.57
CA LYS A 209 12.10 -17.14 -1.44
C LYS A 209 12.78 -16.48 -0.25
N TRP A 210 12.66 -15.16 -0.10
CA TRP A 210 13.20 -14.43 1.04
C TRP A 210 12.69 -15.00 2.37
N ILE A 211 11.37 -15.27 2.49
CA ILE A 211 10.78 -15.89 3.69
C ILE A 211 11.38 -17.27 3.97
N LEU A 212 11.53 -18.12 2.95
CA LEU A 212 12.05 -19.48 3.10
C LEU A 212 13.54 -19.49 3.48
N ASP A 213 14.36 -18.68 2.81
CA ASP A 213 15.80 -18.55 3.08
C ASP A 213 16.07 -18.07 4.52
N HIS A 214 15.21 -17.20 5.06
CA HIS A 214 15.30 -16.66 6.43
C HIS A 214 14.58 -17.53 7.49
N GLY A 215 14.43 -18.83 7.25
CA GLY A 215 13.92 -19.81 8.21
C GLY A 215 12.40 -19.86 8.36
N GLY A 216 11.65 -19.20 7.47
CA GLY A 216 10.20 -19.20 7.45
C GLY A 216 9.53 -18.37 8.55
N VAL A 217 8.19 -18.33 8.50
CA VAL A 217 7.36 -17.41 9.31
C VAL A 217 7.36 -17.67 10.82
N THR A 218 8.12 -18.65 11.34
CA THR A 218 8.15 -18.99 12.78
C THR A 218 8.77 -17.88 13.64
N SER A 219 9.72 -17.13 13.08
CA SER A 219 10.42 -16.01 13.71
C SER A 219 9.62 -14.70 13.71
N ILE A 220 8.43 -14.66 13.07
CA ILE A 220 7.66 -13.42 12.91
C ILE A 220 7.25 -12.79 14.27
N PRO A 221 7.28 -11.44 14.41
CA PRO A 221 6.82 -10.73 15.61
C PRO A 221 5.37 -11.05 16.01
N SER A 222 5.02 -10.72 17.26
CA SER A 222 3.72 -11.03 17.88
C SER A 222 2.51 -10.56 17.06
N TRP A 223 2.54 -9.33 16.52
CA TRP A 223 1.48 -8.82 15.65
C TRP A 223 1.32 -9.63 14.37
N GLY A 224 2.41 -10.12 13.79
CA GLY A 224 2.39 -11.02 12.63
C GLY A 224 1.78 -12.37 13.00
N LYS A 225 2.12 -12.91 14.18
CA LYS A 225 1.50 -14.14 14.72
C LYS A 225 -0.01 -13.96 14.91
N THR A 226 -0.48 -12.79 15.36
CA THR A 226 -1.91 -12.46 15.44
C THR A 226 -2.59 -12.50 14.06
N TRP A 227 -2.04 -11.84 13.05
CA TRP A 227 -2.61 -11.85 11.69
C TRP A 227 -2.61 -13.24 11.06
N LEU A 228 -1.48 -13.96 11.13
CA LEU A 228 -1.40 -15.35 10.69
C LEU A 228 -2.39 -16.25 11.43
N SER A 229 -2.71 -15.96 12.70
CA SER A 229 -3.69 -16.71 13.48
C SER A 229 -5.13 -16.45 13.03
N TYR A 230 -5.48 -15.23 12.60
CA TYR A 230 -6.80 -14.97 12.02
C TYR A 230 -6.96 -15.67 10.65
N MET A 231 -5.95 -15.60 9.78
CA MET A 231 -5.95 -16.32 8.50
C MET A 231 -5.98 -17.86 8.71
N SER A 232 -5.21 -18.38 9.67
CA SER A 232 -5.19 -19.82 10.00
C SER A 232 -6.44 -20.30 10.75
N GLY A 233 -7.11 -19.40 11.47
CA GLY A 233 -8.40 -19.66 12.12
C GLY A 233 -9.52 -19.91 11.09
N GLN A 234 -9.39 -19.32 9.90
CA GLN A 234 -10.18 -19.67 8.74
C GLN A 234 -9.77 -21.05 8.17
N ALA A 235 -8.47 -21.26 7.94
CA ALA A 235 -7.90 -22.48 7.32
C ALA A 235 -8.38 -23.83 7.90
N ALA A 236 -8.64 -23.88 9.21
CA ALA A 236 -8.94 -25.09 10.01
C ALA A 236 -10.27 -25.83 9.67
N THR A 237 -10.79 -25.69 8.45
CA THR A 237 -12.00 -26.36 7.94
C THR A 237 -11.85 -27.06 6.59
N GLN A 238 -10.65 -27.07 5.99
CA GLN A 238 -10.40 -27.70 4.68
C GLN A 238 -9.46 -28.90 4.72
N CYS A 239 -8.76 -29.14 5.83
CA CYS A 239 -7.72 -30.16 5.96
C CYS A 239 -8.07 -31.19 7.07
N PRO A 240 -7.72 -32.50 6.92
CA PRO A 240 -7.92 -33.52 7.95
C PRO A 240 -7.19 -33.22 9.28
N ARG A 241 -7.64 -33.86 10.36
CA ARG A 241 -7.40 -33.43 11.77
C ARG A 241 -5.96 -33.62 12.31
N ASN A 242 -4.97 -33.96 11.48
CA ASN A 242 -3.71 -34.58 11.93
C ASN A 242 -2.46 -33.68 11.84
N PHE A 243 -2.60 -32.35 12.01
CA PHE A 243 -1.44 -31.43 12.09
C PHE A 243 -1.23 -30.89 13.51
N GLY A 244 -0.13 -31.32 14.16
CA GLY A 244 0.15 -31.03 15.58
C GLY A 244 0.49 -29.57 15.94
N PHE A 245 0.70 -28.70 14.93
CA PHE A 245 1.12 -27.30 15.11
C PHE A 245 0.11 -26.44 15.91
N PHE A 246 -1.17 -26.84 15.94
CA PHE A 246 -2.26 -26.06 16.51
C PHE A 246 -2.21 -25.87 18.04
N ARG A 247 -1.51 -26.76 18.78
CA ARG A 247 -1.71 -26.86 20.24
C ARG A 247 -1.13 -25.69 21.05
N GLN A 248 -0.04 -25.08 20.59
CA GLN A 248 0.65 -24.00 21.33
C GLN A 248 0.00 -22.63 21.10
N CYS A 249 -0.32 -22.29 19.84
CA CYS A 249 -0.94 -21.00 19.51
C CYS A 249 -2.35 -20.86 20.08
N CYS A 250 -3.15 -21.94 20.13
CA CYS A 250 -4.52 -21.88 20.61
C CYS A 250 -4.67 -21.36 22.05
N LEU A 251 -3.68 -21.54 22.93
CA LEU A 251 -3.78 -21.08 24.33
C LEU A 251 -3.77 -19.54 24.43
N CYS A 252 -2.87 -18.84 23.73
CA CYS A 252 -2.90 -17.38 23.68
C CYS A 252 -4.11 -16.85 22.90
N ILE A 253 -4.49 -17.52 21.80
CA ILE A 253 -5.63 -17.13 20.96
C ILE A 253 -6.95 -17.28 21.72
N LEU A 254 -7.14 -18.32 22.54
CA LEU A 254 -8.37 -18.55 23.31
C LEU A 254 -8.63 -17.48 24.38
N VAL A 255 -7.59 -16.82 24.90
CA VAL A 255 -7.72 -15.70 25.85
C VAL A 255 -8.24 -14.45 25.12
N TYR A 256 -7.72 -14.12 23.94
CA TYR A 256 -8.11 -12.92 23.19
C TYR A 256 -9.39 -13.09 22.35
N THR A 257 -9.60 -14.22 21.67
CA THR A 257 -10.74 -14.39 20.75
C THR A 257 -12.07 -14.65 21.45
N ARG A 258 -12.06 -15.17 22.69
CA ARG A 258 -13.27 -15.32 23.53
C ARG A 258 -13.94 -13.97 23.85
N LEU A 259 -13.22 -12.85 23.75
CA LEU A 259 -13.77 -11.51 23.98
C LEU A 259 -14.55 -10.94 22.78
N PHE A 260 -14.37 -11.46 21.56
CA PHE A 260 -14.90 -10.80 20.35
C PHE A 260 -15.83 -11.65 19.46
N PHE A 261 -15.64 -12.97 19.31
CA PHE A 261 -16.41 -13.73 18.30
C PHE A 261 -17.05 -15.03 18.80
N LYS A 262 -18.37 -14.99 19.02
CA LYS A 262 -19.21 -16.19 19.21
C LYS A 262 -19.47 -16.92 17.88
N GLY A 263 -18.49 -17.70 17.43
CA GLY A 263 -18.68 -18.96 16.69
C GLY A 263 -19.19 -18.90 15.23
N LYS A 264 -18.27 -19.12 14.28
CA LYS A 264 -18.45 -19.83 12.98
C LYS A 264 -17.05 -20.22 12.44
N LYS A 265 -16.94 -21.11 11.44
CA LYS A 265 -15.66 -21.66 10.93
C LYS A 265 -15.63 -21.75 9.38
N SER A 266 -14.62 -21.21 8.68
CA SER A 266 -14.37 -21.24 7.21
C SER A 266 -13.13 -20.37 6.85
N ARG A 267 -12.18 -20.62 5.92
CA ARG A 267 -11.66 -21.81 5.17
C ARG A 267 -10.19 -21.56 4.64
N ILE A 268 -9.56 -22.48 3.89
CA ILE A 268 -8.27 -22.40 3.12
C ILE A 268 -6.89 -22.36 3.87
N CYS A 269 -5.98 -23.32 3.57
CA CYS A 269 -4.50 -23.13 3.50
C CYS A 269 -3.74 -24.37 2.96
N SER A 270 -2.79 -24.21 2.02
CA SER A 270 -1.83 -25.26 1.60
C SER A 270 -0.68 -24.73 0.71
N GLU A 271 0.36 -24.10 1.28
CA GLU A 271 1.52 -23.64 0.48
C GLU A 271 2.88 -23.56 1.24
N PHE A 272 2.91 -23.85 2.55
CA PHE A 272 4.11 -23.74 3.40
C PHE A 272 4.45 -25.08 4.08
N GLY A 273 4.76 -26.09 3.27
CA GLY A 273 5.09 -27.45 3.73
C GLY A 273 6.54 -27.60 4.22
N ASN A 274 6.71 -28.37 5.30
CA ASN A 274 8.01 -28.78 5.85
C ASN A 274 8.76 -29.69 4.84
N PRO A 275 10.07 -29.48 4.56
CA PRO A 275 10.83 -30.23 3.54
C PRO A 275 11.18 -31.68 3.95
N ARG A 276 10.14 -32.51 4.17
CA ARG A 276 10.21 -33.97 4.24
C ARG A 276 8.96 -34.60 3.65
N LEU A 277 8.82 -34.49 2.34
CA LEU A 277 8.03 -35.37 1.46
C LEU A 277 8.40 -35.03 0.00
N ASN A 278 9.56 -35.53 -0.43
CA ASN A 278 9.72 -35.89 -1.84
C ASN A 278 8.79 -37.08 -2.13
N GLU A 279 8.60 -37.41 -3.41
CA GLU A 279 7.71 -38.49 -3.88
C GLU A 279 6.22 -38.20 -3.66
N LEU A 280 5.62 -37.47 -4.60
CA LEU A 280 4.53 -38.01 -5.44
C LEU A 280 4.20 -37.02 -6.57
N GLU A 281 4.68 -37.32 -7.77
CA GLU A 281 4.09 -36.79 -8.99
C GLU A 281 2.66 -37.33 -9.14
N MET A 282 1.73 -36.52 -9.67
CA MET A 282 0.68 -37.01 -10.58
C MET A 282 0.02 -35.86 -11.34
N SER A 283 0.44 -35.72 -12.60
CA SER A 283 -0.41 -35.39 -13.74
C SER A 283 -0.59 -36.71 -14.53
N PRO A 284 -1.62 -36.94 -15.37
CA PRO A 284 -2.60 -35.96 -15.90
C PRO A 284 -4.07 -36.45 -15.97
N LEU A 285 -4.88 -35.67 -16.69
CA LEU A 285 -6.08 -36.05 -17.49
C LEU A 285 -7.47 -36.21 -16.84
N ILE A 286 -8.45 -35.70 -17.61
CA ILE A 286 -9.93 -35.68 -17.47
C ILE A 286 -10.47 -34.80 -16.33
#